data_AF-A0A964PKL1-F1
#
_entry.id   AF-A0A964PKL1-F1
#
_cell.length_a   1.000
_cell.length_b   1.000
_cell.length_c   1.000
_cell.angle_alpha   90.00
_cell.angle_beta   90.00
_cell.angle_gamma   90.00
#
_symmetry.space_group_name_H-M   'P 1'
#
loop_
_entity.id
_entity.type
_entity.pdbx_description
1 polymer ?
#
loop_
_entity_poly.entity_id
_entity_poly.type
_entity_poly.pdbx_seq_one_letter_code
_entity_poly.pdbx_strand_id
1 'polypeptide(L)'
;DRNFLGVEVHEPGVGHCLLAVEQLGLTNVRVLMQDALEVLRDRLPDQSLLGVHLYFPDPWHKKRHHKRRLVQPGFVALLAARLAPGGYFHAATDWPDYAAHIQAILSASPAFQLLDTGPSGAIGGRPRTRFEARGQRLGHPIWEAVYLRS
;
A
#
# COMPACT_ATOMS: atom_id res chain seq x y z
N ASP A 1 14.68 -16.00 -4.30
CA ASP A 1 14.72 -14.53 -4.37
C ASP A 1 13.36 -13.92 -4.66
N ARG A 2 13.14 -12.68 -4.22
CA ARG A 2 11.92 -11.89 -4.50
C ARG A 2 12.27 -10.66 -5.32
N ASN A 3 11.39 -10.29 -6.26
CA ASN A 3 11.50 -9.06 -7.04
C ASN A 3 10.51 -8.02 -6.52
N PHE A 4 10.83 -6.75 -6.69
CA PHE A 4 10.01 -5.62 -6.23
C PHE A 4 9.73 -4.64 -7.37
N LEU A 5 8.48 -4.19 -7.43
CA LEU A 5 8.01 -3.15 -8.35
C LEU A 5 7.47 -1.98 -7.53
N GLY A 6 8.15 -0.83 -7.60
CA GLY A 6 7.65 0.44 -7.07
C GLY A 6 6.76 1.13 -8.10
N VAL A 7 5.68 1.76 -7.65
CA VAL A 7 4.79 2.57 -8.49
C VAL A 7 4.57 3.91 -7.80
N GLU A 8 4.95 5.00 -8.46
CA GLU A 8 4.91 6.35 -7.88
C GLU A 8 4.71 7.37 -8.99
N VAL A 9 3.84 8.37 -8.82
CA VAL A 9 3.62 9.44 -9.80
C VAL A 9 4.51 10.66 -9.54
N HIS A 10 5.04 10.79 -8.32
CA HIS A 10 5.90 11.90 -7.92
C HIS A 10 7.35 11.69 -8.39
N GLU A 11 7.70 12.36 -9.49
CA GLU A 11 9.02 12.27 -10.14
C GLU A 11 10.22 12.44 -9.19
N PRO A 12 10.27 13.43 -8.26
CA PRO A 12 11.35 13.51 -7.27
C PRO A 12 11.46 12.29 -6.35
N GLY A 13 10.33 11.67 -6.00
CA GLY A 13 10.29 10.45 -5.20
C GLY A 13 10.88 9.26 -5.95
N VAL A 14 10.55 9.13 -7.25
CA VAL A 14 11.14 8.13 -8.16
C VAL A 14 12.65 8.33 -8.26
N GLY A 15 13.11 9.56 -8.49
CA GLY A 15 14.55 9.86 -8.57
C GLY A 15 15.31 9.49 -7.30
N HIS A 16 14.76 9.81 -6.12
CA HIS A 16 15.37 9.43 -4.84
C HIS A 16 15.42 7.92 -4.65
N CYS A 17 14.38 7.20 -5.06
CA CYS A 17 14.33 5.74 -5.01
C CYS A 17 15.40 5.11 -5.91
N LEU A 18 15.54 5.58 -7.15
CA LEU A 18 16.52 5.06 -8.10
C LEU A 18 17.97 5.27 -7.63
N LEU A 19 18.27 6.43 -7.04
CA LEU A 19 19.58 6.69 -6.41
C LEU A 19 19.88 5.70 -5.28
N ALA A 20 18.89 5.40 -4.44
CA ALA A 20 19.07 4.42 -3.36
C ALA A 20 19.25 2.99 -3.91
N VAL A 21 18.51 2.62 -4.96
CA VAL A 21 18.66 1.33 -5.66
C VAL A 21 20.08 1.17 -6.21
N GLU A 22 20.61 2.20 -6.86
CA GLU A 22 21.98 2.23 -7.39
C GLU A 22 23.02 2.13 -6.27
N GLN A 23 22.92 2.97 -5.24
CA GLN A 23 23.86 3.00 -4.11
C GLN A 23 23.92 1.67 -3.35
N LEU A 24 22.79 0.97 -3.23
CA LEU A 24 22.70 -0.33 -2.57
C LEU A 24 23.01 -1.50 -3.51
N GLY A 25 23.26 -1.25 -4.81
CA GLY A 25 23.54 -2.29 -5.81
C GLY A 25 22.38 -3.28 -6.02
N LEU A 26 21.14 -2.83 -5.86
CA LEU A 26 19.97 -3.71 -5.93
C LEU A 26 19.61 -4.03 -7.38
N THR A 27 19.58 -5.32 -7.72
CA THR A 27 19.29 -5.80 -9.09
C THR A 27 17.83 -6.26 -9.28
N ASN A 28 17.10 -6.45 -8.18
CA ASN A 28 15.75 -7.02 -8.12
C ASN A 28 14.64 -5.96 -7.91
N VAL A 29 14.94 -4.68 -8.06
CA VAL A 29 13.97 -3.57 -7.93
C VAL A 29 13.74 -2.91 -9.29
N ARG A 30 12.49 -2.65 -9.63
CA ARG A 30 12.08 -1.81 -10.78
C ARG A 30 11.08 -0.76 -10.30
N VAL A 31 11.01 0.37 -10.99
CA VAL A 31 10.09 1.46 -10.66
C VAL A 31 9.32 1.89 -11.91
N LEU A 32 8.02 2.07 -11.78
CA LEU A 32 7.16 2.66 -12.80
C LEU A 32 6.66 4.02 -12.32
N MET A 33 6.85 5.04 -13.16
CA MET A 33 6.32 6.38 -12.90
C MET A 33 4.95 6.55 -13.54
N GLN A 34 3.91 5.97 -12.92
CA GLN A 34 2.55 5.94 -13.45
C GLN A 34 1.52 5.83 -12.31
N ASP A 35 0.26 6.14 -12.61
CA ASP A 35 -0.85 5.91 -11.69
C ASP A 35 -1.01 4.43 -11.34
N ALA A 36 -1.17 4.13 -10.04
CA ALA A 36 -1.22 2.77 -9.53
C ALA A 36 -2.46 1.99 -9.98
N LEU A 37 -3.61 2.66 -10.20
CA LEU A 37 -4.80 1.98 -10.74
C LEU A 37 -4.58 1.56 -12.19
N GLU A 38 -3.94 2.40 -13.00
CA GLU A 38 -3.60 2.04 -14.39
C GLU A 38 -2.62 0.87 -14.45
N VAL A 39 -1.60 0.87 -13.58
CA VAL A 39 -0.65 -0.24 -13.51
C VAL A 39 -1.36 -1.54 -13.11
N LEU A 40 -2.19 -1.51 -12.07
CA LEU A 40 -2.98 -2.67 -11.66
C LEU A 40 -3.95 -3.13 -12.76
N ARG A 41 -4.59 -2.21 -13.46
CA ARG A 41 -5.59 -2.54 -14.48
C ARG A 41 -4.95 -3.10 -15.75
N ASP A 42 -3.90 -2.47 -16.26
CA ASP A 42 -3.45 -2.65 -17.65
C ASP A 42 -2.07 -3.29 -17.79
N ARG A 43 -1.27 -3.38 -16.71
CA ARG A 43 0.16 -3.73 -16.80
C ARG A 43 0.55 -4.97 -16.01
N LEU A 44 -0.32 -5.44 -15.11
CA LEU A 44 -0.04 -6.59 -14.27
C LEU A 44 -0.96 -7.76 -14.64
N PRO A 45 -0.41 -8.96 -14.91
CA PRO A 45 -1.23 -10.15 -15.12
C PRO A 45 -2.03 -10.51 -13.87
N ASP A 46 -3.14 -11.20 -14.04
CA ASP A 46 -3.87 -11.83 -12.93
C ASP A 46 -2.94 -12.76 -12.13
N GLN A 47 -3.13 -12.78 -10.81
CA GLN A 47 -2.46 -13.71 -9.89
C GLN A 47 -0.91 -13.67 -9.93
N SER A 48 -0.33 -12.57 -10.38
CA SER A 48 1.12 -12.42 -10.55
C SER A 48 1.84 -11.87 -9.31
N LEU A 49 1.11 -11.32 -8.34
CA LEU A 49 1.68 -10.68 -7.16
C LEU A 49 1.60 -11.59 -5.93
N LEU A 50 2.74 -11.74 -5.23
CA LEU A 50 2.78 -12.39 -3.91
C LEU A 50 2.30 -11.47 -2.79
N GLY A 51 2.45 -10.15 -2.97
CA GLY A 51 1.96 -9.17 -2.02
C GLY A 51 2.01 -7.74 -2.55
N VAL A 52 1.21 -6.88 -1.96
CA VAL A 52 1.14 -5.45 -2.27
C VAL A 52 1.24 -4.65 -0.98
N HIS A 53 2.09 -3.62 -0.99
CA HIS A 53 2.29 -2.71 0.12
C HIS A 53 1.74 -1.33 -0.25
N LEU A 54 0.90 -0.75 0.61
CA LEU A 54 0.37 0.60 0.45
C LEU A 54 0.57 1.37 1.76
N TYR A 55 1.57 2.24 1.78
CA TYR A 55 1.94 2.99 2.98
C TYR A 55 1.66 4.47 2.81
N PHE A 56 0.94 5.04 3.78
CA PHE A 56 0.60 6.46 3.88
C PHE A 56 0.02 7.07 2.59
N PRO A 57 -0.98 6.42 1.94
CA PRO A 57 -1.66 7.01 0.80
C PRO A 57 -2.35 8.31 1.20
N ASP A 58 -2.50 9.23 0.24
CA ASP A 58 -3.15 10.52 0.48
C ASP A 58 -4.50 10.36 1.20
N PRO A 59 -4.66 10.90 2.42
CA PRO A 59 -5.82 10.62 3.25
C PRO A 59 -7.06 11.41 2.87
N TRP A 60 -6.88 12.51 2.13
CA TRP A 60 -7.95 13.40 1.67
C TRP A 60 -8.87 13.83 2.83
N HIS A 61 -8.35 14.56 3.82
CA HIS A 61 -9.02 14.88 5.09
C HIS A 61 -10.43 15.49 4.98
N LYS A 62 -10.76 16.17 3.88
CA LYS A 62 -12.05 16.83 3.69
C LYS A 62 -13.05 15.84 3.11
N LYS A 63 -14.23 15.69 3.72
CA LYS A 63 -15.32 14.78 3.26
C LYS A 63 -15.58 14.83 1.75
N ARG A 64 -15.65 16.02 1.16
CA ARG A 64 -15.84 16.22 -0.29
C ARG A 64 -14.76 15.58 -1.19
N HIS A 65 -13.59 15.25 -0.64
CA HIS A 65 -12.48 14.62 -1.35
C HIS A 65 -12.37 13.12 -1.10
N HIS A 66 -13.24 12.51 -0.27
CA HIS A 66 -13.13 11.08 0.04
C HIS A 66 -13.21 10.17 -1.19
N LYS A 67 -13.89 10.60 -2.26
CA LYS A 67 -13.93 9.90 -3.56
C LYS A 67 -12.56 9.79 -4.25
N ARG A 68 -11.57 10.59 -3.82
CA ARG A 68 -10.19 10.57 -4.33
C ARG A 68 -9.27 9.61 -3.58
N ARG A 69 -9.72 9.04 -2.46
CA ARG A 69 -8.97 8.01 -1.74
C ARG A 69 -8.76 6.81 -2.67
N LEU A 70 -7.54 6.32 -2.73
CA LEU A 70 -7.16 5.17 -3.57
C LEU A 70 -7.94 3.90 -3.20
N VAL A 71 -8.05 3.62 -1.90
CA VAL A 71 -8.74 2.41 -1.42
C VAL A 71 -10.26 2.59 -1.56
N GLN A 72 -10.81 2.04 -2.63
CA GLN A 72 -12.24 1.98 -2.95
C GLN A 72 -12.61 0.55 -3.36
N PRO A 73 -13.90 0.18 -3.43
CA PRO A 73 -14.30 -1.16 -3.86
C PRO A 73 -13.68 -1.60 -5.20
N GLY A 74 -13.61 -0.70 -6.18
CA GLY A 74 -12.99 -1.00 -7.49
C GLY A 74 -11.48 -1.28 -7.40
N PHE A 75 -10.75 -0.52 -6.57
CA PHE A 75 -9.33 -0.78 -6.30
C PHE A 75 -9.15 -2.15 -5.64
N VAL A 76 -9.96 -2.48 -4.64
CA VAL A 76 -9.88 -3.76 -3.92
C VAL A 76 -10.20 -4.94 -4.84
N ALA A 77 -11.17 -4.81 -5.74
CA ALA A 77 -11.46 -5.84 -6.72
C ALA A 77 -10.29 -6.07 -7.70
N LEU A 78 -9.69 -5.00 -8.23
CA LEU A 78 -8.50 -5.10 -9.09
C LEU A 78 -7.33 -5.71 -8.32
N LEU A 79 -7.10 -5.27 -7.08
CA LEU A 79 -6.03 -5.79 -6.23
C LEU A 79 -6.18 -7.30 -5.99
N ALA A 80 -7.38 -7.77 -5.69
CA ALA A 80 -7.68 -9.18 -5.51
C ALA A 80 -7.38 -10.01 -6.77
N ALA A 81 -7.69 -9.47 -7.96
CA ALA A 81 -7.43 -10.15 -9.23
C ALA A 81 -5.92 -10.29 -9.51
N ARG A 82 -5.10 -9.30 -9.12
CA ARG A 82 -3.64 -9.33 -9.35
C ARG A 82 -2.86 -10.13 -8.31
N LEU A 83 -3.37 -10.27 -7.10
CA LEU A 83 -2.76 -11.11 -6.07
C LEU A 83 -2.96 -12.60 -6.37
N ALA A 84 -1.92 -13.41 -6.20
CA ALA A 84 -2.05 -14.87 -6.20
C ALA A 84 -2.92 -15.34 -5.01
N PRO A 85 -3.60 -16.50 -5.08
CA PRO A 85 -4.25 -17.09 -3.91
C PRO A 85 -3.27 -17.19 -2.73
N GLY A 86 -3.66 -16.71 -1.55
CA GLY A 86 -2.80 -16.61 -0.37
C GLY A 86 -1.79 -15.45 -0.39
N GLY A 87 -1.78 -14.61 -1.43
CA GLY A 87 -1.04 -13.36 -1.46
C GLY A 87 -1.59 -12.35 -0.45
N TYR A 88 -0.83 -11.30 -0.13
CA TYR A 88 -1.22 -10.37 0.95
C TYR A 88 -1.28 -8.91 0.52
N PHE A 89 -2.19 -8.15 1.15
CA PHE A 89 -2.24 -6.70 1.08
C PHE A 89 -1.86 -6.10 2.44
N HIS A 90 -0.79 -5.32 2.48
CA HIS A 90 -0.30 -4.64 3.67
C HIS A 90 -0.54 -3.13 3.55
N ALA A 91 -1.40 -2.59 4.40
CA ALA A 91 -1.75 -1.18 4.38
C ALA A 91 -1.36 -0.50 5.69
N ALA A 92 -0.87 0.75 5.60
CA ALA A 92 -0.65 1.61 6.75
C ALA A 92 -1.08 3.05 6.48
N THR A 93 -1.65 3.71 7.48
CA THR A 93 -1.98 5.15 7.43
C THR A 93 -1.94 5.76 8.83
N ASP A 94 -1.57 7.03 8.90
CA ASP A 94 -1.59 7.85 10.11
C ASP A 94 -2.90 8.64 10.28
N TRP A 95 -3.89 8.43 9.40
CA TRP A 95 -5.18 9.11 9.46
C TRP A 95 -6.31 8.16 9.91
N PRO A 96 -6.85 8.33 11.13
CA PRO A 96 -7.86 7.43 11.69
C PRO A 96 -9.11 7.24 10.82
N ASP A 97 -9.64 8.32 10.22
CA ASP A 97 -10.82 8.21 9.34
C ASP A 97 -10.52 7.44 8.05
N TYR A 98 -9.25 7.42 7.61
CA TYR A 98 -8.87 6.64 6.43
C TYR A 98 -8.63 5.19 6.83
N ALA A 99 -8.03 4.93 7.99
CA ALA A 99 -7.92 3.58 8.55
C ALA A 99 -9.30 2.91 8.67
N ALA A 100 -10.27 3.60 9.28
CA ALA A 100 -11.65 3.09 9.40
C ALA A 100 -12.30 2.84 8.03
N HIS A 101 -12.05 3.71 7.05
CA HIS A 101 -12.52 3.53 5.67
C HIS A 101 -11.88 2.30 5.00
N ILE A 102 -10.57 2.11 5.11
CA ILE A 102 -9.86 0.95 4.55
C ILE A 102 -10.42 -0.35 5.16
N GLN A 103 -10.56 -0.40 6.49
CA GLN A 103 -11.12 -1.55 7.19
C GLN A 103 -12.54 -1.87 6.70
N ALA A 104 -13.41 -0.86 6.56
CA ALA A 104 -14.77 -1.06 6.10
C ALA A 104 -14.84 -1.60 4.66
N ILE A 105 -14.03 -1.06 3.74
CA ILE A 105 -14.00 -1.53 2.34
C ILE A 105 -13.47 -2.96 2.26
N LEU A 106 -12.40 -3.30 2.98
CA LEU A 106 -11.81 -4.64 2.94
C LEU A 106 -12.69 -5.68 3.63
N SER A 107 -13.32 -5.34 4.76
CA SER A 107 -14.23 -6.25 5.48
C SER A 107 -15.51 -6.55 4.69
N ALA A 108 -15.92 -5.65 3.80
CA ALA A 108 -17.04 -5.87 2.90
C ALA A 108 -16.67 -6.73 1.66
N SER A 109 -15.38 -6.98 1.41
CA SER A 109 -14.92 -7.78 0.29
C SER A 109 -14.75 -9.25 0.71
N PRO A 110 -15.39 -10.22 0.02
CA PRO A 110 -15.18 -11.64 0.31
C PRO A 110 -13.79 -12.13 -0.12
N ALA A 111 -13.06 -11.34 -0.93
CA ALA A 111 -11.75 -11.71 -1.46
C ALA A 111 -10.62 -11.53 -0.45
N PHE A 112 -10.86 -10.85 0.68
CA PHE A 112 -9.83 -10.56 1.66
C PHE A 112 -10.24 -11.00 3.06
N GLN A 113 -9.29 -11.59 3.78
CA GLN A 113 -9.41 -11.92 5.19
C GLN A 113 -8.37 -11.13 5.97
N LEU A 114 -8.78 -10.50 7.08
CA LEU A 114 -7.84 -9.86 7.99
C LEU A 114 -6.93 -10.93 8.61
N LEU A 115 -5.62 -10.80 8.42
CA LEU A 115 -4.61 -11.67 9.03
C LEU A 115 -4.09 -11.08 10.32
N ASP A 116 -3.72 -9.80 10.29
CA ASP A 116 -3.10 -9.12 11.42
C ASP A 116 -3.41 -7.61 11.38
N THR A 117 -3.50 -6.99 12.54
CA THR A 117 -3.73 -5.55 12.71
C THR A 117 -3.03 -5.08 13.99
N GLY A 118 -2.35 -3.94 13.91
CA GLY A 118 -1.54 -3.47 15.03
C GLY A 118 -1.04 -2.04 14.88
N PRO A 119 -0.32 -1.53 15.89
CA PRO A 119 0.39 -0.27 15.79
C PRO A 119 1.58 -0.39 14.82
N SER A 120 2.01 0.73 14.24
CA SER A 120 3.07 0.76 13.23
C SER A 120 4.33 -0.04 13.55
N GLY A 121 4.79 -0.81 12.57
CA GLY A 121 6.01 -1.60 12.61
C GLY A 121 5.88 -2.87 13.46
N ALA A 122 4.71 -3.15 14.03
CA ALA A 122 4.46 -4.38 14.77
C ALA A 122 4.33 -5.60 13.83
N ILE A 123 3.92 -5.38 12.57
CA ILE A 123 3.63 -6.47 11.63
C ILE A 123 4.80 -6.68 10.67
N GLY A 124 5.40 -7.87 10.72
CA GLY A 124 6.32 -8.37 9.70
C GLY A 124 7.68 -7.66 9.57
N GLY A 125 8.09 -6.85 10.56
CA GLY A 125 9.42 -6.23 10.61
C GLY A 125 9.63 -5.09 9.60
N ARG A 126 8.57 -4.39 9.19
CA ARG A 126 8.67 -3.24 8.27
C ARG A 126 9.59 -2.14 8.84
N PRO A 127 10.55 -1.60 8.06
CA PRO A 127 11.35 -0.46 8.48
C PRO A 127 10.49 0.78 8.72
N ARG A 128 10.76 1.51 9.80
CA ARG A 128 10.10 2.79 10.09
C ARG A 128 10.41 3.84 9.02
N THR A 129 9.39 4.56 8.60
CA THR A 129 9.37 5.61 7.59
C THR A 129 9.37 7.00 8.25
N ARG A 130 9.70 8.03 7.46
CA ARG A 130 9.65 9.43 7.92
C ARG A 130 8.22 9.89 8.27
N PHE A 131 7.19 9.27 7.69
CA PHE A 131 5.79 9.55 8.01
C PHE A 131 5.43 9.06 9.41
N GLU A 132 5.93 7.89 9.83
CA GLU A 132 5.73 7.39 11.19
C GLU A 132 6.39 8.27 12.24
N ALA A 133 7.61 8.76 11.96
CA ALA A 133 8.29 9.70 12.85
C ALA A 133 7.50 11.02 12.98
N ARG A 134 6.85 11.47 11.90
CA ARG A 134 5.98 12.65 11.91
C ARG A 134 4.67 12.40 12.65
N GLY A 135 4.01 11.27 12.41
CA GLY A 135 2.77 10.88 13.10
C GLY A 135 2.97 10.75 14.61
N GLN A 136 4.05 10.10 15.03
CA GLN A 136 4.44 10.00 16.45
C GLN A 136 4.70 11.38 17.07
N ARG A 137 5.40 12.27 16.37
CA ARG A 137 5.67 13.64 16.85
C ARG A 137 4.40 14.50 16.97
N LEU A 138 3.36 14.19 16.19
CA LEU A 138 2.06 14.88 16.22
C LEU A 138 1.01 14.17 17.09
N GLY A 139 1.36 13.03 17.71
CA GLY A 139 0.44 12.25 18.55
C GLY A 139 -0.64 11.48 17.79
N HIS A 140 -0.49 11.28 16.47
CA HIS A 140 -1.43 10.50 15.68
C HIS A 140 -1.05 9.01 15.71
N PRO A 141 -1.93 8.11 16.18
CA PRO A 141 -1.68 6.68 16.15
C PRO A 141 -1.65 6.20 14.69
N ILE A 142 -0.56 5.54 14.29
CA ILE A 142 -0.51 4.91 12.97
C ILE A 142 -1.26 3.58 13.06
N TRP A 143 -2.19 3.41 12.14
CA TRP A 143 -2.87 2.14 11.90
C TRP A 143 -2.13 1.34 10.82
N GLU A 144 -1.97 0.05 11.06
CA GLU A 144 -1.36 -0.90 10.14
C GLU A 144 -2.13 -2.22 10.17
N ALA A 145 -2.36 -2.82 9.00
CA ALA A 145 -3.01 -4.12 8.90
C ALA A 145 -2.58 -4.90 7.66
N VAL A 146 -2.57 -6.23 7.79
CA VAL A 146 -2.31 -7.18 6.72
C VAL A 146 -3.56 -8.00 6.46
N TYR A 147 -3.92 -8.11 5.20
CA TYR A 147 -5.04 -8.92 4.71
C TYR A 147 -4.51 -10.00 3.76
N LEU A 148 -5.00 -11.22 3.88
CA LEU A 148 -4.75 -12.30 2.92
C LEU A 148 -5.83 -12.31 1.85
N ARG A 149 -5.42 -12.56 0.62
CA ARG A 149 -6.33 -12.80 -0.49
C ARG A 149 -6.76 -14.27 -0.46
N SER A 150 -8.07 -14.49 -0.35
CA SER A 150 -8.73 -15.81 -0.33
C SER A 150 -8.63 -16.56 -1.66
#